data_AF-A0A834WBD6-F1
#
_entry.id   AF-A0A834WBD6-F1
#
_cell.length_a   1.000
_cell.length_b   1.000
_cell.length_c   1.000
_cell.angle_alpha   90.00
_cell.angle_beta   90.00
_cell.angle_gamma   90.00
#
_symmetry.space_group_name_H-M   'P 1'
#
loop_
_entity.id
_entity.type
_entity.pdbx_description
1 polymer ?
#
loop_
_entity_poly.entity_id
_entity_poly.type
_entity_poly.pdbx_seq_one_letter_code
_entity_poly.pdbx_strand_id
1 'polypeptide(L)'
;MINLCKEFPRDLKNDPKQKVLAFQPKRKEQGETLAIVCFDHELSTEALARMVIIDELPFRVINFCQISDHKGDTIRKAIEKKLLECKIEKVFSIKVDNAASNDVAISYLKKRIIARKGSVVRCELLRMRCCAHILNLIVMDGLKDVNDSILKIRNAVRYVRSSPSRLQKFKTCAEAEKIECKSLVSLYVCTRWNSTYLMLESSLKFKSTFERLEDTSGDFLLEFGGESDRRKGPPTLVEICMY
;
A
#
# COMPACT_ATOMS: atom_id res chain seq x y z
N MET A 1 4.11 -29.83 11.29
CA MET A 1 3.89 -30.16 9.86
C MET A 1 3.52 -28.87 9.15
N ILE A 2 4.29 -28.48 8.14
CA ILE A 2 4.24 -27.16 7.51
C ILE A 2 2.97 -27.03 6.65
N ASN A 3 2.32 -25.87 6.76
CA ASN A 3 1.16 -25.43 5.99
C ASN A 3 1.32 -25.69 4.48
N LEU A 4 0.51 -26.61 3.94
CA LEU A 4 0.35 -26.78 2.50
C LEU A 4 -0.68 -25.74 2.01
N CYS A 5 -0.33 -24.99 0.96
CA CYS A 5 -1.28 -24.12 0.27
C CYS A 5 -2.41 -24.97 -0.32
N LYS A 6 -3.66 -24.69 0.06
CA LYS A 6 -4.84 -25.46 -0.38
C LYS A 6 -5.20 -25.21 -1.84
N GLU A 7 -4.94 -24.00 -2.35
CA GLU A 7 -5.24 -23.65 -3.75
C GLU A 7 -4.16 -24.09 -4.73
N PHE A 8 -2.89 -24.05 -4.33
CA PHE A 8 -1.76 -24.43 -5.17
C PHE A 8 -0.86 -25.40 -4.42
N PRO A 9 -1.28 -26.67 -4.30
CA PRO A 9 -0.48 -27.69 -3.64
C PRO A 9 0.86 -27.86 -4.36
N ARG A 10 1.87 -28.29 -3.60
CA ARG A 10 3.20 -28.54 -4.17
C ARG A 10 3.13 -29.74 -5.10
N ASP A 11 3.22 -29.50 -6.41
CA ASP A 11 3.12 -30.50 -7.47
C ASP A 11 4.45 -30.62 -8.23
N LEU A 12 5.41 -31.26 -7.58
CA LEU A 12 6.73 -31.52 -8.18
C LEU A 12 6.68 -32.51 -9.36
N LYS A 13 5.55 -33.21 -9.57
CA LYS A 13 5.39 -34.14 -10.68
C LYS A 13 5.09 -33.40 -11.98
N ASN A 14 4.22 -32.41 -11.94
CA ASN A 14 3.81 -31.66 -13.14
C ASN A 14 4.54 -30.32 -13.30
N ASP A 15 5.02 -29.72 -12.22
CA ASP A 15 5.86 -28.51 -12.25
C ASP A 15 7.15 -28.69 -11.43
N PRO A 16 8.19 -29.29 -12.03
CA PRO A 16 9.47 -29.48 -11.37
C PRO A 16 10.20 -28.15 -11.06
N LYS A 17 9.71 -27.00 -11.55
CA LYS A 17 10.28 -25.68 -11.26
C LYS A 17 9.65 -25.00 -10.05
N GLN A 18 8.60 -25.58 -9.45
CA GLN A 18 7.94 -25.03 -8.28
C GLN A 18 8.87 -25.06 -7.05
N LYS A 19 9.38 -23.89 -6.66
CA LYS A 19 10.28 -23.72 -5.51
C LYS A 19 9.49 -23.44 -4.23
N VAL A 20 9.92 -24.02 -3.11
CA VAL A 20 9.46 -23.66 -1.77
C VAL A 20 10.32 -22.51 -1.27
N LEU A 21 9.70 -21.38 -0.91
CA LEU A 21 10.38 -20.29 -0.19
C LEU A 21 10.69 -20.78 1.23
N ALA A 22 11.93 -21.22 1.44
CA ALA A 22 12.44 -21.58 2.76
C ALA A 22 13.23 -20.39 3.34
N PHE A 23 12.92 -20.00 4.58
CA PHE A 23 13.73 -19.06 5.34
C PHE A 23 15.05 -19.75 5.74
N GLN A 24 16.10 -19.52 4.98
CA GLN A 24 17.45 -19.99 5.33
C GLN A 24 18.21 -18.85 6.01
N PRO A 25 18.85 -19.08 7.17
CA PRO A 25 19.76 -18.10 7.75
C PRO A 25 20.98 -17.91 6.83
N LYS A 26 21.43 -16.64 6.67
CA LYS A 26 22.56 -16.24 5.81
C LYS A 26 23.77 -17.16 6.02
N ARG A 27 24.17 -17.92 4.99
CA ARG A 27 25.56 -18.35 4.81
C ARG A 27 26.27 -17.34 3.92
N LYS A 28 27.43 -16.86 4.35
CA LYS A 28 28.32 -16.00 3.58
C LYS A 28 28.96 -16.85 2.48
N GLU A 29 28.37 -16.94 1.31
CA GLU A 29 29.08 -17.48 0.15
C GLU A 29 28.59 -16.86 -1.16
N GLN A 30 29.57 -16.55 -2.02
CA GLN A 30 29.44 -15.89 -3.31
C GLN A 30 28.77 -16.83 -4.31
N GLY A 31 27.47 -16.65 -4.49
CA GLY A 31 26.72 -17.29 -5.56
C GLY A 31 25.39 -16.59 -5.74
N GLU A 32 24.92 -16.49 -6.99
CA GLU A 32 23.63 -15.90 -7.40
C GLU A 32 22.44 -16.74 -6.90
N THR A 33 22.35 -16.95 -5.59
CA THR A 33 21.20 -17.54 -4.95
C THR A 33 20.23 -16.41 -4.63
N LEU A 34 18.97 -16.54 -5.06
CA LEU A 34 17.89 -15.61 -4.67
C LEU A 34 17.76 -15.63 -3.15
N ALA A 35 18.44 -14.69 -2.49
CA ALA A 35 18.37 -14.50 -1.06
C ALA A 35 17.08 -13.75 -0.73
N ILE A 36 16.38 -14.22 0.31
CA ILE A 36 15.30 -13.44 0.91
C ILE A 36 15.98 -12.21 1.54
N VAL A 37 15.78 -11.06 0.91
CA VAL A 37 16.21 -9.78 1.48
C VAL A 37 15.18 -9.44 2.56
N CYS A 38 15.55 -9.59 3.83
CA CYS A 38 14.78 -9.01 4.91
C CYS A 38 14.81 -7.48 4.73
N PHE A 39 13.64 -6.85 4.78
CA PHE A 39 13.56 -5.40 4.79
C PHE A 39 14.30 -4.88 6.03
N ASP A 40 15.42 -4.21 5.79
CA ASP A 40 16.22 -3.55 6.80
C ASP A 40 16.07 -2.05 6.58
N HIS A 41 15.43 -1.39 7.54
CA HIS A 41 15.11 0.03 7.44
C HIS A 41 16.37 0.89 7.34
N GLU A 42 17.42 0.56 8.09
CA GLU A 42 18.67 1.35 8.10
C GLU A 42 19.44 1.16 6.80
N LEU A 43 19.62 -0.08 6.34
CA LEU A 43 20.30 -0.36 5.08
C LEU A 43 19.53 0.21 3.87
N SER A 44 18.20 0.14 3.89
CA SER A 44 17.37 0.73 2.83
C SER A 44 17.48 2.25 2.82
N THR A 45 17.52 2.87 4.01
CA THR A 45 17.69 4.32 4.16
C THR A 45 19.08 4.76 3.72
N GLU A 46 20.13 4.02 4.08
CA GLU A 46 21.50 4.29 3.65
C GLU A 46 21.64 4.16 2.13
N ALA A 47 21.09 3.09 1.54
CA ALA A 47 21.14 2.90 0.08
C ALA A 47 20.37 4.01 -0.66
N LEU A 48 19.21 4.42 -0.16
CA LEU A 48 18.44 5.52 -0.73
C LEU A 48 19.16 6.87 -0.56
N ALA A 49 19.74 7.12 0.61
CA ALA A 49 20.54 8.31 0.88
C ALA A 49 21.77 8.36 -0.03
N ARG A 50 22.47 7.24 -0.24
CA ARG A 50 23.56 7.13 -1.22
C ARG A 50 23.08 7.45 -2.63
N MET A 51 21.95 6.89 -3.08
CA MET A 51 21.41 7.17 -4.41
C MET A 51 21.01 8.65 -4.59
N VAL A 52 20.52 9.30 -3.54
CA VAL A 52 20.07 10.71 -3.62
C VAL A 52 21.22 11.69 -3.45
N ILE A 53 22.16 11.40 -2.54
CA ILE A 53 23.25 12.31 -2.13
C ILE A 53 24.52 12.08 -2.96
N ILE A 54 24.86 10.82 -3.26
CA ILE A 54 26.10 10.47 -3.99
C ILE A 54 25.84 10.43 -5.50
N ASP A 55 24.77 9.76 -5.93
CA ASP A 55 24.49 9.66 -7.37
C ASP A 55 23.81 10.93 -7.94
N GLU A 56 23.48 11.90 -7.08
CA GLU A 56 22.87 13.21 -7.38
C GLU A 56 21.83 13.18 -8.51
N LEU A 57 21.04 12.11 -8.59
CA LEU A 57 20.17 11.92 -9.75
C LEU A 57 19.16 13.07 -9.80
N PRO A 58 19.23 13.94 -10.83
CA PRO A 58 18.45 15.16 -10.84
C PRO A 58 16.97 14.80 -10.93
N PHE A 59 16.27 14.96 -9.83
CA PHE A 59 14.82 14.83 -9.76
C PHE A 59 14.19 16.20 -9.95
N ARG A 60 13.35 16.35 -10.97
CA ARG A 60 12.58 17.56 -11.20
C ARG A 60 11.13 17.20 -11.43
N VAL A 61 10.24 17.85 -10.67
CA VAL A 61 8.82 17.82 -10.97
C VAL A 61 8.58 18.71 -12.19
N ILE A 62 8.09 18.11 -13.26
CA ILE A 62 7.86 18.82 -14.53
C ILE A 62 6.47 19.48 -14.54
N ASN A 63 5.44 18.78 -14.05
CA ASN A 63 4.06 19.28 -14.10
C ASN A 63 3.15 18.52 -13.13
N PHE A 64 2.07 19.19 -12.68
CA PHE A 64 0.89 18.57 -12.10
C PHE A 64 -0.30 18.88 -12.99
N CYS A 65 -0.93 17.84 -13.55
CA CYS A 65 -2.05 17.98 -14.47
C CYS A 65 -3.28 17.31 -13.87
N GLN A 66 -4.37 18.06 -13.72
CA GLN A 66 -5.67 17.46 -13.48
C GLN A 66 -6.20 16.87 -14.79
N ILE A 67 -6.76 15.67 -14.72
CA ILE A 67 -7.40 15.00 -15.85
C ILE A 67 -8.86 14.74 -15.51
N SER A 68 -9.72 14.72 -16.53
CA SER A 68 -11.17 14.59 -16.35
C SER A 68 -11.61 13.19 -15.94
N ASP A 69 -10.85 12.16 -16.33
CA ASP A 69 -11.10 10.77 -15.98
C ASP A 69 -9.80 9.94 -16.03
N HIS A 70 -9.89 8.69 -15.58
CA HIS A 70 -8.77 7.73 -15.56
C HIS A 70 -8.75 6.81 -16.80
N LYS A 71 -9.38 7.21 -17.91
CA LYS A 71 -9.34 6.41 -19.15
C LYS A 71 -7.97 6.55 -19.80
N GLY A 72 -7.51 5.47 -20.44
CA GLY A 72 -6.21 5.45 -21.12
C GLY A 72 -6.08 6.51 -22.22
N ASP A 73 -7.21 6.89 -22.85
CA ASP A 73 -7.26 7.94 -23.87
C ASP A 73 -7.00 9.34 -23.30
N THR A 74 -7.54 9.63 -22.12
CA THR A 74 -7.33 10.91 -21.43
C THR A 74 -5.90 10.99 -20.90
N ILE A 75 -5.42 9.91 -20.26
CA ILE A 75 -4.06 9.81 -19.71
C ILE A 75 -3.01 9.98 -20.82
N ARG A 76 -3.14 9.27 -21.95
CA ARG A 76 -2.15 9.36 -23.04
C ARG A 76 -2.05 10.77 -23.62
N LYS A 77 -3.19 11.46 -23.79
CA LYS A 77 -3.25 12.82 -24.34
C LYS A 77 -2.58 13.80 -23.39
N ALA A 78 -2.85 13.68 -22.09
CA ALA A 78 -2.22 14.51 -21.06
C ALA A 78 -0.69 14.32 -21.06
N ILE A 79 -0.20 13.06 -21.05
CA ILE A 79 1.24 12.78 -21.07
C ILE A 79 1.88 13.28 -22.37
N GLU A 80 1.30 12.98 -23.53
CA GLU A 80 1.86 13.41 -24.82
C GLU A 80 1.96 14.94 -24.92
N LYS A 81 0.92 15.66 -24.50
CA LYS A 81 0.91 17.13 -24.44
C LYS A 81 2.04 17.66 -23.58
N LYS A 82 2.26 17.08 -22.38
CA LYS A 82 3.32 17.52 -21.48
C LYS A 82 4.73 17.20 -21.99
N LEU A 83 4.93 16.04 -22.62
CA LEU A 83 6.22 15.73 -23.25
C LEU A 83 6.56 16.76 -24.35
N LEU A 84 5.57 17.19 -25.14
CA LEU A 84 5.75 18.21 -26.17
C LEU A 84 6.02 19.60 -25.59
N GLU A 85 5.20 20.06 -24.65
CA GLU A 85 5.36 21.38 -24.00
C GLU A 85 6.73 21.52 -23.32
N CYS A 86 7.21 20.44 -22.71
CA CYS A 86 8.49 20.41 -22.02
C CYS A 86 9.68 20.05 -22.94
N LYS A 87 9.44 19.87 -24.25
CA LYS A 87 10.46 19.49 -25.24
C LYS A 87 11.24 18.22 -24.85
N ILE A 88 10.55 17.25 -24.25
CA ILE A 88 11.12 15.96 -23.87
C ILE A 88 10.97 15.01 -25.05
N GLU A 89 12.04 14.87 -25.82
CA GLU A 89 12.05 14.06 -27.04
C GLU A 89 12.44 12.61 -26.77
N LYS A 90 13.42 12.40 -25.87
CA LYS A 90 13.95 11.07 -25.54
C LYS A 90 13.33 10.55 -24.25
N VAL A 91 12.68 9.40 -24.32
CA VAL A 91 12.04 8.76 -23.16
C VAL A 91 12.58 7.34 -23.01
N PHE A 92 13.18 7.08 -21.85
CA PHE A 92 13.67 5.75 -21.48
C PHE A 92 12.56 4.86 -20.92
N SER A 93 11.92 5.31 -19.84
CA SER A 93 10.87 4.56 -19.15
C SER A 93 9.79 5.48 -18.61
N ILE A 94 8.57 4.97 -18.54
CA ILE A 94 7.42 5.60 -17.90
C ILE A 94 6.96 4.64 -16.79
N LYS A 95 6.98 5.16 -15.55
CA LYS A 95 6.53 4.43 -14.36
C LYS A 95 5.08 4.77 -14.06
N VAL A 96 4.22 3.75 -14.04
CA VAL A 96 2.77 3.87 -13.81
C VAL A 96 2.30 2.77 -12.86
N ASP A 97 1.18 3.00 -12.17
CA ASP A 97 0.52 1.97 -11.35
C ASP A 97 -0.09 0.85 -12.21
N ASN A 98 -0.56 -0.22 -11.55
CA ASN A 98 -1.00 -1.44 -12.22
C ASN A 98 -2.48 -1.37 -12.67
N ALA A 99 -2.85 -0.29 -13.37
CA ALA A 99 -4.19 -0.11 -13.93
C ALA A 99 -4.21 -0.41 -15.44
N ALA A 100 -5.25 -1.11 -15.90
CA ALA A 100 -5.40 -1.48 -17.32
C ALA A 100 -5.49 -0.27 -18.26
N SER A 101 -5.98 0.88 -17.78
CA SER A 101 -6.00 2.13 -18.54
C SER A 101 -4.61 2.60 -18.95
N ASN A 102 -3.59 2.34 -18.12
CA ASN A 102 -2.21 2.69 -18.42
C ASN A 102 -1.65 1.84 -19.57
N ASP A 103 -2.13 0.61 -19.76
CA ASP A 103 -1.68 -0.28 -20.85
C ASP A 103 -2.01 0.33 -22.21
N VAL A 104 -3.23 0.84 -22.34
CA VAL A 104 -3.70 1.57 -23.53
C VAL A 104 -2.86 2.83 -23.74
N ALA A 105 -2.60 3.58 -22.66
CA ALA A 105 -1.86 4.83 -22.76
C ALA A 105 -0.40 4.62 -23.19
N ILE A 106 0.30 3.68 -22.55
CA ILE A 106 1.70 3.36 -22.84
C ILE A 106 1.84 2.78 -24.24
N SER A 107 0.92 1.91 -24.68
CA SER A 107 0.95 1.34 -26.03
C SER A 107 0.86 2.42 -27.11
N TYR A 108 0.04 3.45 -26.89
CA TYR A 108 -0.03 4.61 -27.78
C TYR A 108 1.26 5.45 -27.73
N LEU A 109 1.73 5.80 -26.52
CA LEU A 109 2.93 6.62 -26.34
C LEU A 109 4.16 5.96 -26.95
N LYS A 110 4.30 4.64 -26.84
CA LYS A 110 5.36 3.85 -27.48
C LYS A 110 5.42 4.12 -28.98
N LYS A 111 4.27 4.03 -29.67
CA LYS A 111 4.20 4.29 -31.12
C LYS A 111 4.63 5.71 -31.46
N ARG A 112 4.19 6.70 -30.66
CA ARG A 112 4.52 8.12 -30.88
C ARG A 112 6.00 8.44 -30.63
N ILE A 113 6.59 7.88 -29.58
CA ILE A 113 8.01 8.07 -29.26
C ILE A 113 8.90 7.45 -30.34
N ILE A 114 8.57 6.25 -30.82
CA ILE A 114 9.29 5.60 -31.94
C ILE A 114 9.17 6.43 -33.22
N ALA A 115 7.96 6.89 -33.57
CA ALA A 115 7.74 7.72 -34.75
C ALA A 115 8.54 9.04 -34.73
N ARG A 116 8.78 9.59 -33.53
CA ARG A 116 9.58 10.80 -33.32
C ARG A 116 11.09 10.55 -33.20
N LYS A 117 11.56 9.30 -33.40
CA LYS A 117 12.96 8.89 -33.16
C LYS A 117 13.46 9.18 -31.73
N GLY A 118 12.53 9.24 -30.78
CA GLY A 118 12.80 9.48 -29.36
C GLY A 118 13.03 8.22 -28.52
N SER A 119 13.02 7.04 -29.15
CA SER A 119 13.12 5.77 -28.46
C SER A 119 14.52 5.54 -27.91
N VAL A 120 14.62 5.22 -26.62
CA VAL A 120 15.83 4.68 -26.00
C VAL A 120 15.62 3.16 -25.86
N VAL A 121 16.63 2.34 -26.23
CA VAL A 121 16.54 0.86 -26.27
C VAL A 121 15.25 0.35 -26.95
N ARG A 122 14.89 0.95 -28.10
CA ARG A 122 13.69 0.61 -28.89
C ARG A 122 12.37 0.57 -28.08
N CYS A 123 12.31 1.29 -26.96
CA CYS A 123 11.16 1.26 -26.04
C CYS A 123 10.81 -0.16 -25.52
N GLU A 124 11.79 -1.06 -25.41
CA GLU A 124 11.62 -2.39 -24.81
C GLU A 124 11.33 -2.28 -23.30
N LEU A 125 11.99 -1.34 -22.62
CA LEU A 125 11.83 -1.06 -21.19
C LEU A 125 10.94 0.17 -20.90
N LEU A 126 10.12 0.57 -21.87
CA LEU A 126 9.33 1.80 -21.75
C LEU A 126 8.30 1.71 -20.61
N ARG A 127 7.78 0.51 -20.32
CA ARG A 127 6.81 0.32 -19.24
C ARG A 127 7.49 -0.23 -18.00
N MET A 128 7.37 0.52 -16.90
CA MET A 128 7.73 0.06 -15.57
C MET A 128 6.51 0.14 -14.66
N ARG A 129 6.18 -0.93 -13.95
CA ARG A 129 5.12 -0.90 -12.93
C ARG A 129 5.64 -0.24 -11.66
N CYS A 130 4.78 0.50 -10.97
CA CYS A 130 5.13 1.14 -9.71
C CYS A 130 5.36 0.09 -8.62
N CYS A 131 6.60 -0.05 -8.13
CA CYS A 131 6.94 -0.99 -7.06
C CYS A 131 6.11 -0.77 -5.79
N ALA A 132 5.82 0.48 -5.43
CA ALA A 132 4.99 0.81 -4.27
C ALA A 132 3.56 0.24 -4.41
N HIS A 133 3.00 0.27 -5.63
CA HIS A 133 1.69 -0.31 -5.90
C HIS A 133 1.73 -1.84 -5.88
N ILE A 134 2.78 -2.47 -6.44
CA ILE A 134 2.96 -3.93 -6.35
C ILE A 134 3.08 -4.39 -4.90
N LEU A 135 3.89 -3.70 -4.09
CA LEU A 135 3.99 -3.96 -2.65
C LEU A 135 2.63 -3.81 -1.97
N ASN A 136 1.85 -2.79 -2.34
CA ASN A 136 0.49 -2.64 -1.83
C ASN A 136 -0.39 -3.85 -2.15
N LEU A 137 -0.37 -4.34 -3.39
CA LEU A 137 -1.14 -5.52 -3.77
C LEU A 137 -0.71 -6.77 -3.00
N ILE A 138 0.60 -7.02 -2.85
CA ILE A 138 1.13 -8.16 -2.11
C ILE A 138 0.69 -8.11 -0.64
N VAL A 139 0.86 -6.96 0.01
CA VAL A 139 0.49 -6.80 1.43
C VAL A 139 -1.02 -6.97 1.59
N MET A 140 -1.83 -6.33 0.75
CA MET A 140 -3.28 -6.45 0.86
C MET A 140 -3.79 -7.87 0.60
N ASP A 141 -3.16 -8.60 -0.32
CA ASP A 141 -3.46 -10.01 -0.56
C ASP A 141 -3.11 -10.88 0.64
N GLY A 142 -1.91 -10.70 1.23
CA GLY A 142 -1.49 -11.43 2.43
C GLY A 142 -2.31 -11.11 3.69
N LEU A 143 -3.00 -9.96 3.72
CA LEU A 143 -3.88 -9.57 4.82
C LEU A 143 -5.32 -10.08 4.68
N LYS A 144 -5.68 -10.76 3.57
CA LYS A 144 -7.05 -11.26 3.35
C LYS A 144 -7.54 -12.17 4.47
N ASP A 145 -6.68 -13.06 4.96
CA ASP A 145 -7.04 -14.04 6.00
C ASP A 145 -7.35 -13.41 7.36
N VAL A 146 -6.80 -12.22 7.63
CA VAL A 146 -7.01 -11.46 8.88
C VAL A 146 -7.85 -10.20 8.66
N ASN A 147 -8.47 -10.07 7.48
CA ASN A 147 -9.17 -8.88 7.08
C ASN A 147 -10.29 -8.53 8.07
N ASP A 148 -11.04 -9.50 8.57
CA ASP A 148 -12.12 -9.26 9.53
C ASP A 148 -11.62 -8.63 10.84
N SER A 149 -10.48 -9.08 11.37
CA SER A 149 -9.86 -8.50 12.56
C SER A 149 -9.38 -7.08 12.29
N ILE A 150 -8.78 -6.84 11.12
CA ILE A 150 -8.35 -5.50 10.69
C ILE A 150 -9.55 -4.57 10.54
N LEU A 151 -10.66 -5.05 9.98
CA LEU A 151 -11.90 -4.31 9.80
C LEU A 151 -12.48 -3.88 11.15
N LYS A 152 -12.48 -4.78 12.16
CA LYS A 152 -12.93 -4.46 13.53
C LYS A 152 -12.10 -3.34 14.15
N ILE A 153 -10.77 -3.46 14.12
CA ILE A 153 -9.86 -2.43 14.63
C ILE A 153 -10.09 -1.11 13.90
N ARG A 154 -10.16 -1.15 12.56
CA ARG A 154 -10.41 0.03 11.74
C ARG A 154 -11.71 0.73 12.11
N ASN A 155 -12.77 -0.02 12.38
CA ASN A 155 -14.05 0.54 12.78
C ASN A 155 -14.00 1.18 14.17
N ALA A 156 -13.32 0.56 15.14
CA ALA A 156 -13.09 1.15 16.45
C ALA A 156 -12.28 2.47 16.35
N VAL A 157 -11.26 2.50 15.49
CA VAL A 157 -10.50 3.73 15.20
C VAL A 157 -11.39 4.80 14.55
N ARG A 158 -12.23 4.42 13.59
CA ARG A 158 -13.19 5.35 12.97
C ARG A 158 -14.20 5.88 13.98
N TYR A 159 -14.71 5.05 14.88
CA TYR A 159 -15.61 5.47 15.96
C TYR A 159 -14.98 6.58 16.81
N VAL A 160 -13.76 6.34 17.30
CA VAL A 160 -13.03 7.32 18.15
C VAL A 160 -12.85 8.64 17.42
N ARG A 161 -12.62 8.59 16.10
CA ARG A 161 -12.38 9.78 15.27
C ARG A 161 -13.63 10.42 14.68
N SER A 162 -14.81 9.79 14.81
CA SER A 162 -16.01 10.24 14.10
C SER A 162 -16.60 11.54 14.67
N SER A 163 -16.27 11.90 15.91
CA SER A 163 -16.67 13.18 16.50
C SER A 163 -15.67 13.69 17.53
N PRO A 164 -15.58 15.01 17.75
CA PRO A 164 -14.73 15.58 18.80
C PRO A 164 -15.06 15.04 20.20
N SER A 165 -16.34 14.77 20.48
CA SER A 165 -16.79 14.23 21.77
C SER A 165 -16.27 12.80 22.01
N ARG A 166 -16.39 11.90 21.01
CA ARG A 166 -15.85 10.53 21.11
C ARG A 166 -14.33 10.54 21.26
N LEU A 167 -13.66 11.43 20.52
CA LEU A 167 -12.22 11.61 20.62
C LEU A 167 -11.80 12.09 22.01
N GLN A 168 -12.54 13.04 22.59
CA GLN A 168 -12.25 13.55 23.93
C GLN A 168 -12.44 12.47 25.00
N LYS A 169 -13.51 11.67 24.92
CA LYS A 169 -13.72 10.51 25.82
C LYS A 169 -12.54 9.52 25.74
N PHE A 170 -12.08 9.22 24.53
CA PHE A 170 -10.92 8.34 24.32
C PHE A 170 -9.64 8.93 24.92
N LYS A 171 -9.41 10.24 24.79
CA LYS A 171 -8.27 10.91 25.43
C LYS A 171 -8.32 10.83 26.96
N THR A 172 -9.49 11.05 27.56
CA THR A 172 -9.68 10.89 29.02
C THR A 172 -9.39 9.45 29.46
N CYS A 173 -9.77 8.45 28.66
CA CYS A 173 -9.40 7.06 28.93
C CYS A 173 -7.88 6.83 28.82
N ALA A 174 -7.22 7.43 27.82
CA ALA A 174 -5.77 7.31 27.63
C ALA A 174 -4.98 7.96 28.78
N GLU A 175 -5.45 9.11 29.27
CA GLU A 175 -4.91 9.80 30.44
C GLU A 175 -5.04 8.95 31.71
N ALA A 176 -6.21 8.32 31.92
CA ALA A 176 -6.44 7.41 33.05
C ALA A 176 -5.52 6.18 33.01
N GLU A 177 -5.20 5.69 31.81
CA GLU A 177 -4.25 4.59 31.56
C GLU A 177 -2.77 5.04 31.57
N LYS A 178 -2.50 6.35 31.78
CA LYS A 178 -1.15 6.95 31.72
C LYS A 178 -0.42 6.68 30.40
N ILE A 179 -1.15 6.55 29.30
CA ILE A 179 -0.58 6.37 27.96
C ILE A 179 -0.27 7.73 27.36
N GLU A 180 1.00 7.94 26.97
CA GLU A 180 1.46 9.21 26.41
C GLU A 180 0.86 9.42 25.01
N CYS A 181 -0.17 10.27 24.93
CA CYS A 181 -0.94 10.49 23.71
C CYS A 181 -0.25 11.48 22.75
N LYS A 182 1.01 11.23 22.36
CA LYS A 182 1.76 12.08 21.42
C LYS A 182 1.28 11.96 19.97
N SER A 183 0.61 10.87 19.62
CA SER A 183 0.04 10.64 18.29
C SER A 183 -1.35 10.03 18.44
N LEU A 184 -2.35 10.67 17.84
CA LEU A 184 -3.69 10.10 17.66
C LEU A 184 -3.60 8.83 16.80
N VAL A 185 -4.62 7.96 16.90
CA VAL A 185 -4.67 6.77 16.05
C VAL A 185 -4.73 7.19 14.57
N SER A 186 -3.79 6.65 13.77
CA SER A 186 -3.60 7.02 12.36
C SER A 186 -4.84 6.71 11.51
N LEU A 187 -5.18 7.61 10.58
CA LEU A 187 -6.26 7.40 9.62
C LEU A 187 -5.84 6.35 8.57
N TYR A 188 -6.64 5.30 8.47
CA TYR A 188 -6.53 4.28 7.44
C TYR A 188 -6.73 4.87 6.03
N VAL A 189 -5.85 4.53 5.09
CA VAL A 189 -5.95 4.86 3.66
C VAL A 189 -5.79 3.57 2.87
N CYS A 190 -6.89 3.01 2.36
CA CYS A 190 -6.90 1.70 1.70
C CYS A 190 -5.94 1.57 0.51
N THR A 191 -5.53 2.69 -0.08
CA THR A 191 -4.61 2.72 -1.23
C THR A 191 -3.14 2.68 -0.84
N ARG A 192 -2.81 2.65 0.46
CA ARG A 192 -1.43 2.58 0.95
C ARG A 192 -1.26 1.57 2.08
N TRP A 193 -0.48 0.53 1.82
CA TRP A 193 -0.19 -0.56 2.75
C TRP A 193 0.36 -0.09 4.11
N ASN A 194 1.17 0.96 4.10
CA ASN A 194 1.78 1.50 5.31
C ASN A 194 0.72 2.11 6.25
N SER A 195 -0.44 2.54 5.74
CA SER A 195 -1.50 3.07 6.59
C SER A 195 -2.12 1.98 7.48
N THR A 196 -2.28 0.75 6.98
CA THR A 196 -2.76 -0.39 7.76
C THR A 196 -1.76 -0.73 8.86
N TYR A 197 -0.47 -0.79 8.52
CA TYR A 197 0.60 -1.01 9.50
C TYR A 197 0.59 0.05 10.61
N LEU A 198 0.58 1.34 10.25
CA LEU A 198 0.58 2.44 11.21
C LEU A 198 -0.70 2.47 12.06
N MET A 199 -1.86 2.13 11.49
CA MET A 199 -3.11 1.99 12.23
C MET A 199 -3.01 0.87 13.26
N LEU A 200 -2.52 -0.31 12.88
CA LEU A 200 -2.38 -1.45 13.78
C LEU A 200 -1.34 -1.19 14.87
N GLU A 201 -0.17 -0.68 14.50
CA GLU A 201 0.92 -0.32 15.42
C GLU A 201 0.44 0.72 16.45
N SER A 202 -0.27 1.74 16.00
CA SER A 202 -0.84 2.75 16.89
C SER A 202 -1.96 2.17 17.77
N SER A 203 -2.89 1.40 17.20
CA SER A 203 -4.00 0.81 17.95
C SER A 203 -3.51 -0.15 19.04
N LEU A 204 -2.41 -0.87 18.78
CA LEU A 204 -1.80 -1.76 19.75
C LEU A 204 -1.29 -1.01 20.99
N LYS A 205 -0.74 0.21 20.82
CA LYS A 205 -0.30 1.08 21.93
C LYS A 205 -1.47 1.53 22.81
N PHE A 206 -2.67 1.64 22.23
CA PHE A 206 -3.88 2.07 22.93
C PHE A 206 -4.79 0.92 23.36
N LYS A 207 -4.29 -0.32 23.40
CA LYS A 207 -5.11 -1.49 23.73
C LYS A 207 -5.88 -1.31 25.05
N SER A 208 -5.21 -0.96 26.15
CA SER A 208 -5.88 -0.76 27.44
C SER A 208 -6.82 0.45 27.44
N THR A 209 -6.57 1.46 26.60
CA THR A 209 -7.50 2.58 26.40
C THR A 209 -8.79 2.13 25.73
N PHE A 210 -8.72 1.24 24.74
CA PHE A 210 -9.91 0.68 24.09
C PHE A 210 -10.71 -0.21 25.04
N GLU A 211 -10.03 -1.03 25.86
CA GLU A 211 -10.66 -1.83 26.91
C GLU A 211 -11.40 -0.92 27.93
N ARG A 212 -10.74 0.13 28.43
CA ARG A 212 -11.39 1.12 29.30
C ARG A 212 -12.54 1.86 28.62
N LEU A 213 -12.44 2.16 27.34
CA LEU A 213 -13.52 2.81 26.59
C LEU A 213 -14.75 1.91 26.50
N GLU A 214 -14.56 0.60 26.35
CA GLU A 214 -15.63 -0.40 26.37
C GLU A 214 -16.35 -0.43 27.73
N ASP A 215 -15.60 -0.41 28.83
CA ASP A 215 -16.15 -0.39 30.19
C ASP A 215 -16.92 0.89 30.52
N THR A 216 -16.49 2.03 29.95
CA THR A 216 -17.00 3.36 30.34
C THR A 216 -18.00 3.95 29.36
N SER A 217 -18.07 3.45 28.13
CA SER A 217 -18.94 3.97 27.07
C SER A 217 -19.93 2.91 26.60
N GLY A 218 -21.16 2.97 27.14
CA GLY A 218 -22.26 2.12 26.70
C GLY A 218 -22.52 2.20 25.19
N ASP A 219 -22.30 3.36 24.56
CA ASP A 219 -22.42 3.54 23.10
C ASP A 219 -21.37 2.73 22.32
N PHE A 220 -20.15 2.57 22.87
CA PHE A 220 -19.10 1.79 22.24
C PHE A 220 -19.37 0.30 22.42
N LEU A 221 -19.81 -0.11 23.62
CA LEU A 221 -20.24 -1.47 23.91
C LEU A 221 -21.45 -1.91 23.07
N LEU A 222 -22.42 -1.03 22.82
CA LEU A 222 -23.56 -1.35 21.95
C LEU A 222 -23.16 -1.51 20.47
N GLU A 223 -22.11 -0.81 20.03
CA GLU A 223 -21.62 -0.84 18.65
C GLU A 223 -20.64 -2.01 18.41
N PHE A 224 -19.90 -2.46 19.44
CA PHE A 224 -18.82 -3.46 19.31
C PHE A 224 -18.87 -4.66 20.28
N GLY A 225 -19.66 -4.62 21.35
CA GLY A 225 -19.85 -5.69 22.34
C GLY A 225 -20.94 -6.69 21.92
N GLY A 226 -20.74 -7.97 22.20
CA GLY A 226 -21.48 -9.08 21.58
C GLY A 226 -22.98 -9.26 21.92
N GLU A 227 -23.65 -9.98 21.01
CA GLU A 227 -24.97 -10.67 21.06
C GLU A 227 -26.32 -9.92 20.96
N SER A 228 -26.38 -8.60 20.76
CA SER A 228 -27.69 -7.98 20.47
C SER A 228 -28.03 -7.88 18.98
N ASP A 229 -29.32 -8.08 18.66
CA ASP A 229 -29.95 -7.97 17.32
C ASP A 229 -29.91 -6.55 16.71
N ARG A 230 -29.18 -5.63 17.37
CA ARG A 230 -28.92 -4.25 16.94
C ARG A 230 -27.51 -4.04 16.42
N ARG A 231 -26.81 -5.11 16.01
CA ARG A 231 -25.53 -4.96 15.27
C ARG A 231 -25.78 -4.10 14.04
N LYS A 232 -25.37 -2.83 14.10
CA LYS A 232 -24.94 -2.14 12.88
C LYS A 232 -23.60 -2.78 12.53
N GLY A 233 -23.68 -3.91 11.82
CA GLY A 233 -22.52 -4.63 11.33
C GLY A 233 -21.58 -3.68 10.56
N PRO A 234 -20.31 -4.08 10.34
CA PRO A 234 -19.35 -3.25 9.63
C PRO A 234 -19.96 -2.77 8.30
N PRO A 235 -19.81 -1.47 7.95
CA PRO A 235 -20.18 -1.01 6.61
C PRO A 235 -19.53 -1.94 5.58
N THR A 236 -20.33 -2.43 4.65
CA THR A 236 -19.84 -3.39 3.65
C THR A 236 -18.80 -2.73 2.76
N LEU A 237 -17.91 -3.51 2.14
CA LEU A 237 -16.92 -3.02 1.16
C LEU A 237 -17.54 -2.15 0.05
N VAL A 238 -18.82 -2.34 -0.24
CA VAL A 238 -19.59 -1.57 -1.22
C VAL A 238 -19.84 -0.13 -0.75
N GLU A 239 -19.95 0.11 0.55
CA GLU A 239 -20.10 1.46 1.14
C GLU A 239 -18.74 2.19 1.28
N ILE A 240 -17.63 1.49 1.04
CA ILE A 240 -16.26 1.94 1.31
C ILE A 240 -15.60 2.60 0.08
N CYS A 241 -16.15 2.45 -1.12
CA CYS A 241 -15.60 3.01 -2.36
C CYS A 241 -16.32 4.25 -2.90
N MET A 242 -17.23 4.87 -2.16
CA MET A 242 -17.97 6.07 -2.61
C MET A 242 -17.41 7.42 -2.12
N TYR A 243 -16.17 7.46 -1.60
CA TYR A 243 -15.45 8.72 -1.34
C TYR A 243 -13.96 8.59 -1.63
#